data_AF-A0A6G0IGC0-F1
#
_entry.id   AF-A0A6G0IGC0-F1
#
_cell.length_a   1.000
_cell.length_b   1.000
_cell.length_c   1.000
_cell.angle_alpha   90.00
_cell.angle_beta   90.00
_cell.angle_gamma   90.00
#
_symmetry.space_group_name_H-M   'P 1'
#
loop_
_entity.id
_entity.type
_entity.pdbx_description
1 polymer ?
#
loop_
_entity_poly.entity_id
_entity_poly.type
_entity_poly.pdbx_seq_one_letter_code
_entity_poly.pdbx_strand_id
1 'polypeptide(L)'
;MEQSCGRDVSVFWACGVTASRPSSAANPLAFSHSPGCMFLTDIPDCSPPPAPPPPSDGARRPSTGPDGELTPLCFLISHNPLWYSLASKSAVTRIRQLEAIIGEDPGQTRMCRCREVLLTQIQVQLLRDRTSHLTRLMAHLDHRHGNHAAVAREAGDNGDGQESRGHDTAPSWMKLCAEAAIPLVTFEDSGPDSALRFLCHHGDPSKPRYDHLVAIERSGRAADGNYYNMRGVNIKHLVDPVDDLFTAAQEIPGITTTGIGDGGNELGMGKLKEKVEALMPNGSLIACDVSADYAVTAGVSNWGGYAVACGLHLLHTCSSHQRYLKKGLGHTTLQEQIQDWTANLPSVDKEEAVLSTLVSFGIRSGKTGHLAMEVDGLTFHPTHSDIITRLLEVTLGSTNHRPG
;
A
#
# COMPACT_ATOMS: atom_id res chain seq x y z
N MET A 1 -32.15 -15.42 -57.89
CA MET A 1 -30.68 -15.37 -58.02
C MET A 1 -30.11 -15.88 -56.70
N GLU A 2 -29.91 -17.19 -56.59
CA GLU A 2 -29.17 -17.80 -55.47
C GLU A 2 -27.69 -17.83 -55.86
N GLN A 3 -26.85 -17.16 -55.07
CA GLN A 3 -25.39 -17.24 -55.23
C GLN A 3 -24.91 -18.63 -54.83
N SER A 4 -24.27 -19.34 -55.76
CA SER A 4 -23.54 -20.57 -55.44
C SER A 4 -22.38 -20.24 -54.51
N CYS A 5 -22.49 -20.60 -53.23
CA CYS A 5 -21.35 -20.60 -52.32
C CYS A 5 -20.29 -21.55 -52.88
N GLY A 6 -19.02 -21.12 -52.93
CA GLY A 6 -17.91 -21.93 -53.41
C GLY A 6 -17.81 -23.25 -52.65
N ARG A 7 -17.28 -24.30 -53.29
CA ARG A 7 -17.18 -25.63 -52.66
C ARG A 7 -16.20 -25.59 -51.49
N ASP A 8 -16.72 -25.44 -50.28
CA ASP A 8 -15.94 -25.63 -49.06
C ASP A 8 -15.52 -27.10 -48.92
N VAL A 9 -14.27 -27.32 -48.53
CA VAL A 9 -13.72 -28.65 -48.25
C VAL A 9 -13.74 -28.87 -46.74
N SER A 10 -14.39 -29.95 -46.28
CA SER A 10 -14.42 -30.30 -44.87
C SER A 10 -13.04 -30.73 -44.37
N VAL A 11 -12.53 -30.04 -43.35
CA VAL A 11 -11.28 -30.35 -42.67
C VAL A 11 -11.56 -30.71 -41.22
N PHE A 12 -11.02 -31.83 -40.74
CA PHE A 12 -11.21 -32.32 -39.38
C PHE A 12 -9.94 -32.13 -38.54
N TRP A 13 -10.09 -31.66 -37.29
CA TRP A 13 -9.01 -31.48 -36.33
C TRP A 13 -9.33 -32.14 -35.00
N ALA A 14 -8.30 -32.66 -34.33
CA ALA A 14 -8.42 -33.17 -32.97
C ALA A 14 -8.76 -32.02 -32.01
N CYS A 15 -9.68 -32.28 -31.07
CA CYS A 15 -10.16 -31.28 -30.12
C CYS A 15 -10.19 -31.85 -28.70
N GLY A 16 -9.97 -31.01 -27.69
CA GLY A 16 -9.99 -31.38 -26.27
C GLY A 16 -11.33 -31.97 -25.78
N VAL A 17 -12.42 -31.77 -26.52
CA VAL A 17 -13.74 -32.39 -26.27
C VAL A 17 -13.69 -33.92 -26.40
N THR A 18 -12.65 -34.47 -27.01
CA THR A 18 -12.43 -35.93 -27.05
C THR A 18 -12.26 -36.50 -25.64
N ALA A 19 -11.66 -35.75 -24.71
CA ALA A 19 -11.44 -36.17 -23.32
C ALA A 19 -12.71 -36.05 -22.45
N SER A 20 -13.71 -35.27 -22.86
CA SER A 20 -14.98 -35.14 -22.13
C SER A 20 -16.03 -36.17 -22.57
N ARG A 21 -15.74 -36.96 -23.61
CA ARG A 21 -16.59 -38.11 -23.95
C ARG A 21 -16.47 -39.17 -22.86
N PRO A 22 -17.59 -39.76 -22.39
CA PRO A 22 -17.54 -40.83 -21.41
C PRO A 22 -16.69 -41.98 -21.96
N SER A 23 -15.57 -42.26 -21.31
CA SER A 23 -14.85 -43.52 -21.54
C SER A 23 -15.69 -44.66 -20.97
N SER A 24 -15.52 -45.88 -21.48
CA SER A 24 -16.14 -47.08 -20.89
C SER A 24 -15.74 -47.34 -19.42
N ALA A 25 -14.76 -46.60 -18.89
CA ALA A 25 -14.45 -46.54 -17.47
C ALA A 25 -15.26 -45.40 -16.83
N ALA A 26 -16.27 -45.79 -16.04
CA ALA A 26 -17.13 -44.89 -15.30
C ALA A 26 -16.35 -44.22 -14.15
N ASN A 27 -15.93 -42.97 -14.33
CA ASN A 27 -15.50 -42.14 -13.21
C ASN A 27 -16.75 -41.62 -12.47
N PRO A 28 -16.83 -41.77 -11.13
CA PRO A 28 -18.02 -41.39 -10.37
C PRO A 28 -18.25 -39.87 -10.28
N LEU A 29 -17.23 -39.06 -10.57
CA LEU A 29 -17.33 -37.60 -10.61
C LEU A 29 -16.29 -37.03 -11.60
N ALA A 30 -16.71 -36.15 -12.49
CA ALA A 30 -15.84 -35.42 -13.42
C ALA A 30 -16.38 -34.01 -13.68
N PHE A 31 -15.47 -33.05 -13.85
CA PHE A 31 -15.81 -31.67 -14.19
C PHE A 31 -15.18 -31.31 -15.54
N SER A 32 -15.95 -30.70 -16.43
CA SER A 32 -15.47 -30.16 -17.71
C SER A 32 -16.09 -28.79 -17.96
N HIS A 33 -15.53 -28.04 -18.90
CA HIS A 33 -16.12 -26.78 -19.34
C HIS A 33 -17.40 -27.01 -20.15
N SER A 34 -18.27 -26.00 -20.21
CA SER A 34 -19.40 -25.97 -21.16
C SER A 34 -18.90 -25.58 -22.56
N PRO A 35 -19.55 -26.02 -23.66
CA PRO A 35 -19.19 -25.61 -25.01
C PRO A 35 -19.16 -24.08 -25.14
N GLY A 36 -18.07 -23.52 -25.69
CA GLY A 36 -17.87 -22.06 -25.79
C GLY A 36 -17.39 -21.38 -24.50
N CYS A 37 -17.28 -22.09 -23.38
CA CYS A 37 -16.85 -21.55 -22.08
C CYS A 37 -15.45 -22.07 -21.67
N MET A 38 -14.46 -21.94 -22.55
CA MET A 38 -13.10 -22.40 -22.26
C MET A 38 -12.44 -21.57 -21.16
N PHE A 39 -11.47 -22.15 -20.47
CA PHE A 39 -10.62 -21.44 -19.53
C PHE A 39 -9.65 -20.53 -20.31
N LEU A 40 -9.83 -19.21 -20.21
CA LEU A 40 -8.91 -18.25 -20.78
C LEU A 40 -7.65 -18.19 -19.93
N THR A 41 -6.49 -18.38 -20.55
CA THR A 41 -5.20 -18.40 -19.85
C THR A 41 -4.40 -17.14 -20.13
N ASP A 42 -3.43 -16.87 -19.25
CA ASP A 42 -2.46 -15.79 -19.43
C ASP A 42 -1.30 -16.17 -20.37
N ILE A 43 -1.30 -17.39 -20.92
CA ILE A 43 -0.29 -17.89 -21.84
C ILE A 43 -0.66 -17.42 -23.25
N PRO A 44 0.16 -16.57 -23.90
CA PRO A 44 -0.11 -16.17 -25.29
C PRO A 44 0.05 -17.37 -26.22
N ASP A 45 -0.76 -17.45 -27.27
CA ASP A 45 -0.71 -18.53 -28.28
C ASP A 45 0.63 -18.57 -29.06
N CYS A 46 1.48 -17.55 -28.91
CA CYS A 46 2.76 -17.42 -29.60
C CYS A 46 3.85 -18.33 -29.01
N SER A 47 3.77 -19.63 -29.25
CA SER A 47 5.01 -20.41 -29.43
C SER A 47 5.58 -20.09 -30.82
N PRO A 48 6.86 -19.71 -30.97
CA PRO A 48 7.46 -19.61 -32.30
C PRO A 48 7.35 -20.96 -33.03
N PRO A 49 7.22 -20.98 -34.38
CA PRO A 49 7.17 -22.22 -35.12
C PRO A 49 8.38 -23.09 -34.78
N PRO A 50 8.24 -24.43 -34.72
CA PRO A 50 9.35 -25.31 -34.39
C PRO A 50 10.54 -25.02 -35.31
N ALA A 51 11.65 -24.60 -34.72
CA ALA A 51 12.88 -24.40 -35.46
C ALA A 51 13.30 -25.72 -36.12
N PRO A 52 13.90 -25.69 -37.33
CA PRO A 52 14.48 -26.89 -37.91
C PRO A 52 15.49 -27.52 -36.94
N PRO A 53 15.66 -28.86 -36.96
CA PRO A 53 16.54 -29.54 -36.00
C PRO A 53 17.95 -28.96 -36.05
N PRO A 54 18.61 -28.75 -34.90
CA PRO A 54 19.92 -28.14 -34.88
C PRO A 54 20.95 -29.07 -35.54
N PRO A 55 21.97 -28.54 -36.22
CA PRO A 55 23.17 -29.32 -36.49
C PRO A 55 23.78 -29.73 -35.15
N SER A 56 24.29 -30.96 -35.11
CA SER A 56 24.90 -31.59 -33.95
C SER A 56 26.11 -30.79 -33.45
N ASP A 57 25.88 -29.83 -32.58
CA ASP A 57 26.91 -29.27 -31.70
C ASP A 57 26.29 -28.84 -30.36
N GLY A 58 26.87 -29.37 -29.29
CA GLY A 58 26.33 -29.44 -27.94
C GLY A 58 26.29 -28.13 -27.14
N ALA A 59 25.63 -27.09 -27.65
CA ALA A 59 25.37 -25.87 -26.90
C ALA A 59 23.90 -25.84 -26.41
N ARG A 60 23.70 -26.23 -25.14
CA ARG A 60 22.42 -26.13 -24.43
C ARG A 60 21.99 -24.65 -24.35
N ARG A 61 20.99 -24.23 -25.12
CA ARG A 61 20.32 -22.93 -24.91
C ARG A 61 19.76 -22.90 -23.48
N PRO A 62 19.89 -21.80 -22.72
CA PRO A 62 19.16 -21.66 -21.47
C PRO A 62 17.68 -21.63 -21.83
N SER A 63 16.90 -22.56 -21.26
CA SER A 63 15.45 -22.45 -21.26
C SER A 63 15.08 -21.12 -20.62
N THR A 64 14.55 -20.18 -21.41
CA THR A 64 13.86 -19.00 -20.88
C THR A 64 12.70 -19.54 -20.05
N GLY A 65 12.84 -19.51 -18.72
CA GLY A 65 11.75 -19.80 -17.81
C GLY A 65 10.55 -18.88 -18.11
N PRO A 66 9.34 -19.22 -17.66
CA PRO A 66 8.19 -18.35 -17.82
C PRO A 66 8.54 -16.96 -17.29
N ASP A 67 8.25 -15.93 -18.08
CA ASP A 67 8.51 -14.55 -17.73
C ASP A 67 7.90 -14.26 -16.34
N GLY A 68 8.73 -13.85 -15.40
CA GLY A 68 8.31 -13.58 -14.01
C GLY A 68 7.25 -12.48 -13.93
N GLU A 69 7.15 -11.63 -14.96
CA GLU A 69 6.13 -10.59 -15.08
C GLU A 69 4.72 -11.13 -15.30
N LEU A 70 4.58 -12.25 -16.00
CA LEU A 70 3.28 -12.84 -16.34
C LEU A 70 2.92 -14.04 -15.48
N THR A 71 3.85 -14.57 -14.69
CA THR A 71 3.61 -15.72 -13.82
C THR A 71 2.74 -15.31 -12.62
N PRO A 72 1.47 -15.72 -12.52
CA PRO A 72 0.63 -15.38 -11.38
C PRO A 72 1.09 -16.14 -10.13
N LEU A 73 1.07 -15.46 -8.98
CA LEU A 73 1.38 -16.00 -7.67
C LEU A 73 0.22 -15.70 -6.72
N CYS A 74 -0.35 -16.75 -6.16
CA CYS A 74 -1.35 -16.65 -5.10
C CYS A 74 -0.64 -16.60 -3.74
N PHE A 75 -1.02 -15.65 -2.88
CA PHE A 75 -0.45 -15.52 -1.54
C PHE A 75 -1.52 -15.19 -0.51
N LEU A 76 -1.29 -15.63 0.72
CA LEU A 76 -2.21 -15.47 1.84
C LEU A 76 -2.16 -14.05 2.42
N ILE A 77 -3.35 -13.48 2.67
CA ILE A 77 -3.55 -12.16 3.30
C ILE A 77 -4.03 -12.30 4.74
N SER A 78 -4.98 -13.18 5.03
CA SER A 78 -5.44 -13.38 6.41
C SER A 78 -5.84 -14.82 6.60
N HIS A 79 -5.62 -15.35 7.80
CA HIS A 79 -6.12 -16.67 8.18
C HIS A 79 -7.55 -16.60 8.73
N ASN A 80 -7.97 -15.44 9.23
CA ASN A 80 -9.28 -15.27 9.87
C ASN A 80 -9.82 -13.85 9.60
N PRO A 81 -10.77 -13.69 8.67
CA PRO A 81 -11.23 -14.69 7.71
C PRO A 81 -10.14 -15.09 6.71
N LEU A 82 -10.24 -16.29 6.12
CA LEU A 82 -9.25 -16.80 5.18
C LEU A 82 -9.27 -16.01 3.86
N TRP A 83 -8.27 -15.15 3.63
CA TRP A 83 -8.15 -14.31 2.45
C TRP A 83 -6.87 -14.56 1.67
N TYR A 84 -6.98 -14.58 0.34
CA TYR A 84 -5.85 -14.68 -0.59
C TYR A 84 -5.88 -13.54 -1.62
N SER A 85 -4.71 -13.19 -2.12
CA SER A 85 -4.53 -12.29 -3.27
C SER A 85 -3.81 -12.99 -4.40
N LEU A 86 -3.89 -12.40 -5.60
CA LEU A 86 -3.18 -12.79 -6.79
C LEU A 86 -2.41 -11.61 -7.36
N ALA A 87 -1.10 -11.74 -7.56
CA ALA A 87 -0.28 -10.78 -8.30
C ALA A 87 0.82 -11.52 -9.05
N SER A 88 1.56 -10.85 -9.94
CA SER A 88 2.68 -11.50 -10.62
C SER A 88 3.83 -11.81 -9.68
N LYS A 89 4.58 -12.87 -9.95
CA LYS A 89 5.78 -13.26 -9.19
C LYS A 89 6.80 -12.11 -9.13
N SER A 90 6.96 -11.38 -10.23
CA SER A 90 7.80 -10.18 -10.29
C SER A 90 7.33 -9.09 -9.32
N ALA A 91 6.04 -8.72 -9.36
CA ALA A 91 5.49 -7.70 -8.47
C ALA A 91 5.66 -8.08 -6.99
N VAL A 92 5.35 -9.32 -6.62
CA VAL A 92 5.52 -9.81 -5.24
C VAL A 92 6.98 -9.78 -4.83
N THR A 93 7.90 -10.20 -5.70
CA THR A 93 9.34 -10.17 -5.41
C THR A 93 9.84 -8.74 -5.16
N ARG A 94 9.40 -7.79 -5.99
CA ARG A 94 9.76 -6.37 -5.86
C ARG A 94 9.18 -5.77 -4.58
N ILE A 95 7.95 -6.09 -4.21
CA ILE A 95 7.37 -5.67 -2.92
C ILE A 95 8.22 -6.20 -1.76
N ARG A 96 8.62 -7.49 -1.78
CA ARG A 96 9.52 -8.04 -0.76
C ARG A 96 10.89 -7.34 -0.71
N GLN A 97 11.39 -6.83 -1.84
CA GLN A 97 12.60 -6.00 -1.86
C GLN A 97 12.37 -4.64 -1.19
N LEU A 98 11.20 -4.00 -1.39
CA LEU A 98 10.84 -2.77 -0.67
C LEU A 98 10.82 -3.02 0.85
N GLU A 99 10.24 -4.14 1.30
CA GLU A 99 10.23 -4.53 2.73
C GLU A 99 11.64 -4.67 3.30
N ALA A 100 12.56 -5.23 2.52
CA ALA A 100 13.95 -5.38 2.91
C ALA A 100 14.68 -4.04 3.04
N ILE A 101 14.41 -3.09 2.13
CA ILE A 101 15.03 -1.75 2.15
C ILE A 101 14.56 -0.96 3.38
N ILE A 102 13.25 -0.91 3.66
CA ILE A 102 12.73 -0.15 4.80
C ILE A 102 13.06 -0.79 6.14
N GLY A 103 13.35 -2.09 6.16
CA GLY A 103 13.76 -2.85 7.33
C GLY A 103 15.24 -2.67 7.69
N GLU A 104 15.99 -1.88 6.91
CA GLU A 104 17.37 -1.54 7.26
C GLU A 104 17.39 -0.77 8.58
N ASP A 105 18.14 -1.30 9.55
CA ASP A 105 18.35 -0.65 10.83
C ASP A 105 19.54 0.30 10.69
N PRO A 106 19.34 1.63 10.79
CA PRO A 106 20.43 2.59 10.81
C PRO A 106 21.30 2.51 12.08
N GLY A 107 21.18 1.42 12.86
CA GLY A 107 21.94 1.12 14.07
C GLY A 107 21.26 1.62 15.34
N GLN A 108 19.95 1.89 15.29
CA GLN A 108 19.26 2.72 16.27
C GLN A 108 17.89 2.17 16.72
N THR A 109 17.26 1.23 16.01
CA THR A 109 15.86 0.82 16.30
C THR A 109 15.67 -0.69 16.20
N ARG A 110 15.38 -1.34 17.35
CA ARG A 110 15.19 -2.80 17.44
C ARG A 110 13.88 -3.28 16.79
N MET A 111 12.94 -2.36 16.51
CA MET A 111 11.62 -2.67 15.97
C MET A 111 11.68 -3.31 14.57
N CYS A 112 12.66 -2.96 13.74
CA CYS A 112 12.86 -3.55 12.41
C CYS A 112 13.03 -5.09 12.45
N ARG A 113 13.38 -5.65 13.62
CA ARG A 113 13.51 -7.10 13.83
C ARG A 113 12.16 -7.81 14.00
N CYS A 114 11.07 -7.09 14.23
CA CYS A 114 9.74 -7.68 14.38
C CYS A 114 9.24 -8.36 13.09
N ARG A 115 9.86 -8.06 11.93
CA ARG A 115 9.61 -8.65 10.61
C ARG A 115 8.13 -8.83 10.28
N GLU A 116 7.29 -7.93 10.79
CA GLU A 116 5.89 -7.86 10.41
C GLU A 116 5.81 -6.81 9.32
N VAL A 117 6.17 -7.22 8.10
CA VAL A 117 6.02 -6.36 6.93
C VAL A 117 5.01 -7.03 6.01
N LEU A 118 3.87 -6.36 5.93
CA LEU A 118 2.66 -6.80 5.27
C LEU A 118 2.29 -5.79 4.18
N LEU A 119 3.29 -5.28 3.43
CA LEU A 119 3.06 -4.41 2.29
C LEU A 119 2.07 -5.08 1.32
N THR A 120 2.22 -6.38 1.10
CA THR A 120 1.29 -7.17 0.27
C THR A 120 -0.14 -7.25 0.81
N GLN A 121 -0.39 -7.11 2.11
CA GLN A 121 -1.75 -7.18 2.67
C GLN A 121 -2.42 -5.80 2.68
N ILE A 122 -1.67 -4.77 3.08
CA ILE A 122 -2.10 -3.37 3.04
C ILE A 122 -2.44 -2.97 1.60
N GLN A 123 -1.59 -3.34 0.65
CA GLN A 123 -1.75 -2.94 -0.75
C GLN A 123 -2.89 -3.68 -1.44
N VAL A 124 -3.19 -4.92 -1.06
CA VAL A 124 -4.33 -5.65 -1.63
C VAL A 124 -5.64 -5.16 -1.06
N GLN A 125 -5.68 -4.77 0.22
CA GLN A 125 -6.88 -4.20 0.82
C GLN A 125 -7.17 -2.81 0.25
N LEU A 126 -6.16 -1.94 0.13
CA LEU A 126 -6.26 -0.64 -0.52
C LEU A 126 -6.67 -0.71 -2.00
N LEU A 127 -6.56 -1.87 -2.65
CA LEU A 127 -6.99 -2.10 -4.03
C LEU A 127 -8.32 -2.84 -4.17
N ARG A 128 -8.80 -3.55 -3.14
CA ARG A 128 -10.12 -4.20 -3.13
C ARG A 128 -11.25 -3.18 -3.17
N ASP A 129 -11.08 -2.04 -2.50
CA ASP A 129 -12.14 -1.05 -2.35
C ASP A 129 -12.39 -0.20 -3.62
N ARG A 130 -11.55 -0.32 -4.65
CA ARG A 130 -11.75 0.35 -5.95
C ARG A 130 -12.90 -0.21 -6.81
N THR A 131 -13.58 -1.27 -6.36
CA THR A 131 -14.82 -1.71 -7.01
C THR A 131 -16.04 -0.86 -6.59
N SER A 132 -15.88 -0.01 -5.58
CA SER A 132 -16.77 1.11 -5.29
C SER A 132 -16.04 2.43 -5.60
N HIS A 133 -16.72 3.43 -6.13
CA HIS A 133 -16.11 4.54 -6.85
C HIS A 133 -15.26 5.55 -6.03
N LEU A 134 -14.92 5.30 -4.76
CA LEU A 134 -14.37 6.32 -3.86
C LEU A 134 -13.43 5.72 -2.80
N THR A 135 -12.19 5.35 -3.13
CA THR A 135 -11.20 5.07 -2.06
C THR A 135 -10.84 6.39 -1.38
N ARG A 136 -11.34 6.59 -0.15
CA ARG A 136 -11.07 7.78 0.67
C ARG A 136 -10.09 7.40 1.77
N LEU A 137 -8.83 7.78 1.56
CA LEU A 137 -7.72 7.52 2.49
C LEU A 137 -7.57 8.72 3.43
N MET A 138 -7.60 8.48 4.74
CA MET A 138 -7.10 9.44 5.71
C MET A 138 -5.69 9.02 6.12
N ALA A 139 -4.68 9.75 5.66
CA ALA A 139 -3.32 9.63 6.17
C ALA A 139 -3.10 10.72 7.23
N HIS A 140 -2.74 10.35 8.45
CA HIS A 140 -2.33 11.30 9.47
C HIS A 140 -0.82 11.16 9.65
N LEU A 141 -0.09 12.17 9.20
CA LEU A 141 1.35 12.33 9.46
C LEU A 141 1.48 13.15 10.74
N ASP A 142 2.09 12.57 11.78
CA ASP A 142 2.49 13.36 12.93
C ASP A 142 3.74 14.15 12.57
N HIS A 143 3.50 15.38 12.17
CA HIS A 143 4.54 16.36 12.07
C HIS A 143 4.15 17.49 12.95
N ARG A 144 4.64 17.43 14.19
CA ARG A 144 5.75 18.27 14.68
C ARG A 144 5.97 17.70 16.11
N HIS A 145 7.00 18.04 16.82
CA HIS A 145 6.88 19.24 17.64
C HIS A 145 5.59 20.14 17.43
N GLY A 146 4.34 19.56 17.36
CA GLY A 146 2.97 20.11 17.10
C GLY A 146 2.13 19.97 15.74
N ASN A 147 0.88 20.45 15.69
CA ASN A 147 0.08 20.71 14.46
C ASN A 147 -0.50 19.47 13.75
N HIS A 148 -1.40 18.81 14.47
CA HIS A 148 -2.82 18.60 14.08
C HIS A 148 -3.15 18.69 12.59
N ALA A 149 -2.87 17.65 11.81
CA ALA A 149 -3.30 17.60 10.41
C ALA A 149 -3.64 16.17 9.95
N ALA A 150 -4.93 15.84 9.80
CA ALA A 150 -5.32 14.68 9.01
C ALA A 150 -5.38 15.08 7.53
N VAL A 151 -4.58 14.40 6.71
CA VAL A 151 -4.57 14.54 5.26
C VAL A 151 -5.57 13.51 4.74
N ALA A 152 -6.75 13.98 4.34
CA ALA A 152 -7.73 13.14 3.65
C ALA A 152 -7.59 13.34 2.14
N ARG A 153 -7.65 12.27 1.33
CA ARG A 153 -7.88 12.41 -0.11
C ARG A 153 -9.31 11.98 -0.41
N GLU A 154 -10.15 12.95 -0.78
CA GLU A 154 -11.51 12.72 -1.27
C GLU A 154 -11.48 12.76 -2.80
N ALA A 155 -11.86 11.66 -3.48
CA ALA A 155 -12.13 11.75 -4.92
C ALA A 155 -13.44 12.52 -5.10
N GLY A 156 -13.41 13.58 -5.90
CA GLY A 156 -14.45 14.61 -5.91
C GLY A 156 -15.86 14.10 -6.14
N ASP A 157 -16.78 14.54 -5.27
CA ASP A 157 -18.19 14.64 -5.58
C ASP A 157 -18.52 16.14 -5.66
N ASN A 158 -18.96 16.61 -6.83
CA ASN A 158 -19.40 17.99 -7.01
C ASN A 158 -20.78 18.14 -6.33
N GLY A 159 -20.77 18.31 -5.01
CA GLY A 159 -21.92 18.68 -4.22
C GLY A 159 -21.74 20.10 -3.68
N ASP A 160 -22.43 21.07 -4.29
CA ASP A 160 -22.51 22.45 -3.82
C ASP A 160 -22.91 22.51 -2.34
N GLY A 161 -22.02 23.07 -1.53
CA GLY A 161 -22.19 23.23 -0.08
C GLY A 161 -21.19 24.23 0.47
N GLN A 162 -21.30 25.48 0.04
CA GLN A 162 -20.49 26.59 0.50
C GLN A 162 -20.95 26.99 1.92
N GLU A 163 -20.16 26.73 2.95
CA GLU A 163 -20.39 27.29 4.28
C GLU A 163 -19.12 27.95 4.87
N SER A 164 -19.36 29.04 5.58
CA SER A 164 -18.53 30.24 5.62
C SER A 164 -17.55 30.32 6.80
N ARG A 165 -16.33 30.76 6.46
CA ARG A 165 -15.28 31.44 7.24
C ARG A 165 -15.55 31.76 8.73
N GLY A 166 -14.65 31.25 9.58
CA GLY A 166 -14.16 31.92 10.80
C GLY A 166 -12.69 32.35 10.60
N HIS A 167 -12.37 33.59 10.94
CA HIS A 167 -11.01 34.15 10.87
C HIS A 167 -10.18 33.65 12.07
N ASP A 168 -9.30 32.68 11.84
CA ASP A 168 -8.12 32.45 12.68
C ASP A 168 -6.92 32.19 11.75
N THR A 169 -5.77 32.78 12.08
CA THR A 169 -4.56 32.70 11.26
C THR A 169 -4.08 31.26 11.16
N ALA A 170 -4.37 30.61 10.03
CA ALA A 170 -3.91 29.25 9.72
C ALA A 170 -2.38 29.14 9.96
N PRO A 171 -1.90 28.17 10.77
CA PRO A 171 -0.49 28.05 11.05
C PRO A 171 0.30 27.68 9.78
N SER A 172 1.56 28.12 9.71
CA SER A 172 2.34 28.22 8.45
C SER A 172 2.46 26.94 7.61
N TRP A 173 2.35 25.76 8.21
CA TRP A 173 2.36 24.45 7.51
C TRP A 173 1.07 24.17 6.73
N MET A 174 -0.07 24.76 7.12
CA MET A 174 -1.32 24.64 6.36
C MET A 174 -1.16 25.25 4.95
N LYS A 175 -0.25 26.22 4.79
CA LYS A 175 0.13 26.77 3.48
C LYS A 175 0.87 25.75 2.60
N LEU A 176 1.66 24.85 3.21
CA LEU A 176 2.36 23.77 2.51
C LEU A 176 1.37 22.74 1.92
N CYS A 177 0.34 22.37 2.70
CA CYS A 177 -0.73 21.48 2.24
C CYS A 177 -1.63 22.15 1.19
N ALA A 178 -1.81 23.47 1.27
CA ALA A 178 -2.60 24.24 0.32
C ALA A 178 -2.00 24.26 -1.10
N GLU A 179 -0.67 24.18 -1.24
CA GLU A 179 0.00 24.08 -2.56
C GLU A 179 -0.22 22.73 -3.24
N ALA A 180 -0.48 21.67 -2.48
CA ALA A 180 -0.68 20.31 -2.99
C ALA A 180 -2.16 19.95 -3.27
N ALA A 181 -3.09 20.88 -3.07
CA ALA A 181 -4.54 20.68 -3.20
C ALA A 181 -5.09 19.48 -2.39
N ILE A 182 -4.47 19.17 -1.24
CA ILE A 182 -4.91 18.07 -0.39
C ILE A 182 -5.96 18.58 0.61
N PRO A 183 -7.17 17.99 0.68
CA PRO A 183 -8.16 18.38 1.68
C PRO A 183 -7.63 18.13 3.09
N LEU A 184 -7.50 19.21 3.85
CA LEU A 184 -7.18 19.17 5.26
C LEU A 184 -8.48 19.02 6.05
N VAL A 185 -8.57 17.98 6.87
CA VAL A 185 -9.72 17.72 7.74
C VAL A 185 -9.24 17.70 9.18
N THR A 186 -9.98 18.35 10.08
CA THR A 186 -9.69 18.35 11.52
C THR A 186 -10.72 17.51 12.25
N PHE A 187 -10.23 16.65 13.15
CA PHE A 187 -11.07 15.91 14.09
C PHE A 187 -11.13 16.69 15.39
N GLU A 188 -12.35 16.97 15.86
CA GLU A 188 -12.59 17.61 17.15
C GLU A 188 -13.41 16.67 18.02
N ASP A 189 -12.82 16.28 19.15
CA ASP A 189 -13.55 15.53 20.17
C ASP A 189 -14.51 16.47 20.90
N SER A 190 -15.80 16.21 20.71
CA SER A 190 -16.93 16.95 21.28
C SER A 190 -17.84 16.04 22.10
N GLY A 191 -17.42 14.80 22.36
CA GLY A 191 -18.19 13.80 23.08
C GLY A 191 -18.01 12.37 22.57
N PRO A 192 -18.69 11.40 23.20
CA PRO A 192 -18.47 9.97 22.96
C PRO A 192 -18.77 9.52 21.52
N ASP A 193 -19.64 10.23 20.81
CA ASP A 193 -20.03 9.89 19.43
C ASP A 193 -19.19 10.62 18.37
N SER A 194 -18.22 11.47 18.76
CA SER A 194 -17.50 12.34 17.83
C SER A 194 -16.71 11.54 16.80
N ALA A 195 -16.03 10.45 17.23
CA ALA A 195 -15.32 9.57 16.32
C ALA A 195 -16.25 8.90 15.31
N LEU A 196 -17.42 8.40 15.75
CA LEU A 196 -18.40 7.77 14.88
C LEU A 196 -18.98 8.77 13.86
N ARG A 197 -19.34 9.98 14.31
CA ARG A 197 -19.84 11.04 13.42
C ARG A 197 -18.78 11.57 12.46
N PHE A 198 -17.51 11.49 12.84
CA PHE A 198 -16.39 11.81 11.97
C PHE A 198 -16.23 10.76 10.87
N LEU A 199 -16.23 9.48 11.25
CA LEU A 199 -15.98 8.35 10.37
C LEU A 199 -17.18 7.95 9.50
N CYS A 200 -18.41 8.30 9.88
CA CYS A 200 -19.63 7.85 9.21
C CYS A 200 -20.56 9.01 8.84
N HIS A 201 -21.28 8.88 7.73
CA HIS A 201 -22.30 9.86 7.34
C HIS A 201 -23.41 9.91 8.39
N HIS A 202 -23.55 11.07 9.07
CA HIS A 202 -24.49 11.28 10.16
C HIS A 202 -24.33 10.30 11.35
N GLY A 203 -23.14 9.69 11.50
CA GLY A 203 -22.88 8.69 12.53
C GLY A 203 -23.53 7.32 12.28
N ASP A 204 -23.93 7.01 11.05
CA ASP A 204 -24.48 5.70 10.66
C ASP A 204 -23.34 4.71 10.30
N PRO A 205 -23.05 3.68 11.13
CA PRO A 205 -21.96 2.73 10.87
C PRO A 205 -22.10 1.96 9.54
N SER A 206 -23.31 1.89 8.97
CA SER A 206 -23.52 1.26 7.66
C SER A 206 -23.06 2.12 6.48
N LYS A 207 -22.68 3.37 6.74
CA LYS A 207 -22.27 4.38 5.74
C LYS A 207 -20.95 5.03 6.16
N PRO A 208 -19.84 4.28 6.14
CA PRO A 208 -18.52 4.85 6.39
C PRO A 208 -18.19 5.92 5.34
N ARG A 209 -17.53 7.00 5.78
CA ARG A 209 -16.99 8.06 4.93
C ARG A 209 -15.60 7.74 4.41
N TYR A 210 -14.91 6.81 5.06
CA TYR A 210 -13.55 6.39 4.75
C TYR A 210 -13.50 4.87 4.76
N ASP A 211 -12.75 4.29 3.84
CA ASP A 211 -12.55 2.83 3.80
C ASP A 211 -11.25 2.44 4.53
N HIS A 212 -10.33 3.41 4.68
CA HIS A 212 -9.02 3.15 5.24
C HIS A 212 -8.44 4.35 6.00
N LEU A 213 -7.95 4.10 7.21
CA LEU A 213 -7.21 5.05 8.04
C LEU A 213 -5.74 4.63 8.12
N VAL A 214 -4.81 5.55 7.87
CA VAL A 214 -3.37 5.33 7.99
C VAL A 214 -2.79 6.33 8.98
N ALA A 215 -2.11 5.82 10.00
CA ALA A 215 -1.29 6.60 10.91
C ALA A 215 0.18 6.40 10.56
N ILE A 216 0.92 7.49 10.37
CA ILE A 216 2.36 7.47 10.10
C ILE A 216 3.06 8.30 11.17
N GLU A 217 3.92 7.65 11.96
CA GLU A 217 4.69 8.27 13.06
C GLU A 217 3.80 8.92 14.14
N ARG A 218 2.51 8.58 14.19
CA ARG A 218 1.58 9.22 15.13
C ARG A 218 1.69 8.64 16.51
N SER A 219 1.91 9.46 17.52
CA SER A 219 1.94 9.00 18.92
C SER A 219 0.64 8.28 19.31
N GLY A 220 0.78 7.08 19.87
CA GLY A 220 -0.30 6.20 20.27
C GLY A 220 -0.53 6.20 21.79
N ARG A 221 -1.79 6.02 22.21
CA ARG A 221 -2.14 5.90 23.64
C ARG A 221 -1.56 4.63 24.24
N ALA A 222 -0.82 4.75 25.34
CA ALA A 222 -0.31 3.63 26.14
C ALA A 222 -1.39 3.07 27.09
N ALA A 223 -1.11 1.94 27.73
CA ALA A 223 -2.06 1.20 28.57
C ALA A 223 -2.62 1.99 29.77
N ASP A 224 -1.92 3.04 30.22
CA ASP A 224 -2.35 3.93 31.30
C ASP A 224 -3.14 5.17 30.82
N GLY A 225 -3.42 5.25 29.51
CA GLY A 225 -4.11 6.38 28.90
C GLY A 225 -3.26 7.63 28.67
N ASN A 226 -1.93 7.52 28.82
CA ASN A 226 -0.97 8.58 28.50
C ASN A 226 -0.26 8.33 27.16
N TYR A 227 0.57 9.29 26.76
CA TYR A 227 1.38 9.24 25.55
C TYR A 227 2.83 9.43 25.94
N TYR A 228 3.73 8.61 25.42
CA TYR A 228 5.14 8.63 25.79
C TYR A 228 6.01 8.73 24.54
N ASN A 229 7.10 9.50 24.62
CA ASN A 229 8.18 9.40 23.64
C ASN A 229 9.10 8.20 23.96
N MET A 230 10.04 7.91 23.06
CA MET A 230 11.01 6.82 23.24
C MET A 230 11.91 6.93 24.48
N ARG A 231 11.96 8.09 25.15
CA ARG A 231 12.66 8.29 26.42
C ARG A 231 11.78 8.02 27.65
N GLY A 232 10.51 7.64 27.46
CA GLY A 232 9.54 7.44 28.53
C GLY A 232 8.99 8.75 29.12
N VAL A 233 9.17 9.88 28.44
CA VAL A 233 8.61 11.17 28.90
C VAL A 233 7.18 11.30 28.42
N ASN A 234 6.27 11.66 29.33
CA ASN A 234 4.87 11.88 29.02
C ASN A 234 4.70 13.13 28.14
N ILE A 235 4.11 12.95 26.96
CA ILE A 235 3.85 13.97 25.94
C ILE A 235 2.35 14.22 25.70
N LYS A 236 1.46 13.77 26.60
CA LYS A 236 0.00 13.91 26.46
C LYS A 236 -0.47 15.35 26.18
N HIS A 237 0.25 16.34 26.69
CA HIS A 237 -0.03 17.76 26.47
C HIS A 237 0.29 18.26 25.04
N LEU A 238 0.93 17.43 24.21
CA LEU A 238 1.33 17.73 22.83
C LEU A 238 0.54 16.91 21.80
N VAL A 239 -0.29 15.97 22.25
CA VAL A 239 -0.91 14.94 21.40
C VAL A 239 -2.42 15.00 21.55
N ASP A 240 -3.10 15.32 20.46
CA ASP A 240 -4.54 15.10 20.36
C ASP A 240 -4.89 13.61 20.35
N PRO A 241 -5.98 13.20 21.02
CA PRO A 241 -6.40 11.81 21.16
C PRO A 241 -7.08 11.28 19.89
N VAL A 242 -6.38 11.33 18.76
CA VAL A 242 -6.87 10.79 17.48
C VAL A 242 -6.94 9.26 17.46
N ASP A 243 -6.42 8.57 18.49
CA ASP A 243 -6.54 7.13 18.66
C ASP A 243 -7.98 6.64 18.79
N ASP A 244 -8.89 7.52 19.22
CA ASP A 244 -10.31 7.21 19.34
C ASP A 244 -10.93 6.95 17.96
N LEU A 245 -10.38 7.54 16.89
CA LEU A 245 -10.76 7.20 15.52
C LEU A 245 -10.39 5.76 15.16
N PHE A 246 -9.19 5.30 15.56
CA PHE A 246 -8.76 3.92 15.31
C PHE A 246 -9.57 2.93 16.15
N THR A 247 -9.85 3.28 17.40
CA THR A 247 -10.69 2.46 18.29
C THR A 247 -12.12 2.33 17.74
N ALA A 248 -12.72 3.45 17.29
CA ALA A 248 -14.05 3.42 16.69
C ALA A 248 -14.08 2.66 15.34
N ALA A 249 -13.04 2.81 14.51
CA ALA A 249 -12.96 2.15 13.21
C ALA A 249 -13.00 0.61 13.30
N GLN A 250 -12.46 0.02 14.38
CA GLN A 250 -12.50 -1.44 14.59
C GLN A 250 -13.94 -1.99 14.67
N GLU A 251 -14.90 -1.18 15.12
CA GLU A 251 -16.30 -1.56 15.28
C GLU A 251 -17.16 -1.19 14.04
N ILE A 252 -16.59 -0.51 13.05
CA ILE A 252 -17.31 -0.04 11.86
C ILE A 252 -16.96 -0.93 10.65
N PRO A 253 -17.90 -1.78 10.16
CA PRO A 253 -17.64 -2.62 9.01
C PRO A 253 -17.28 -1.79 7.77
N GLY A 254 -16.21 -2.19 7.09
CA GLY A 254 -15.75 -1.53 5.86
C GLY A 254 -14.65 -0.48 6.09
N ILE A 255 -14.33 -0.13 7.34
CA ILE A 255 -13.14 0.67 7.65
C ILE A 255 -12.00 -0.25 8.05
N THR A 256 -10.84 -0.04 7.45
CA THR A 256 -9.60 -0.73 7.80
C THR A 256 -8.58 0.27 8.35
N THR A 257 -7.69 -0.17 9.23
CA THR A 257 -6.70 0.68 9.88
C THR A 257 -5.27 0.16 9.65
N THR A 258 -4.33 1.07 9.36
CA THR A 258 -2.90 0.77 9.25
C THR A 258 -2.09 1.74 10.11
N GLY A 259 -1.23 1.20 10.98
CA GLY A 259 -0.20 1.97 11.68
C GLY A 259 1.17 1.77 11.03
N ILE A 260 1.94 2.84 10.87
CA ILE A 260 3.34 2.83 10.45
C ILE A 260 4.17 3.49 11.56
N GLY A 261 5.12 2.74 12.11
CA GLY A 261 5.94 3.16 13.25
C GLY A 261 7.34 2.54 13.23
N ASP A 262 8.25 3.11 14.00
CA ASP A 262 9.62 2.61 14.19
C ASP A 262 10.00 2.39 15.66
N GLY A 263 9.24 2.94 16.61
CA GLY A 263 9.48 2.91 18.05
C GLY A 263 8.57 1.95 18.84
N GLY A 264 7.35 1.71 18.37
CA GLY A 264 6.31 0.89 19.03
C GLY A 264 5.35 1.68 19.92
N ASN A 265 5.61 2.97 20.12
CA ASN A 265 4.74 3.91 20.83
C ASN A 265 3.77 4.63 19.89
N GLU A 266 3.75 4.28 18.61
CA GLU A 266 2.90 4.88 17.60
C GLU A 266 1.53 4.20 17.49
N LEU A 267 0.53 4.96 17.04
CA LEU A 267 -0.84 4.54 16.82
C LEU A 267 -0.89 3.38 15.82
N GLY A 268 -1.56 2.30 16.22
CA GLY A 268 -1.65 1.05 15.48
C GLY A 268 -0.58 0.02 15.88
N MET A 269 0.51 0.44 16.52
CA MET A 269 1.55 -0.49 17.02
C MET A 269 1.08 -1.33 18.20
N GLY A 270 -0.13 -1.13 18.75
CA GLY A 270 -0.73 -2.04 19.71
C GLY A 270 -0.89 -3.48 19.20
N LYS A 271 -0.94 -3.67 17.87
CA LYS A 271 -0.85 -5.00 17.24
C LYS A 271 0.46 -5.74 17.57
N LEU A 272 1.52 -4.99 17.81
CA LEU A 272 2.86 -5.48 18.11
C LEU A 272 3.23 -5.36 19.59
N LYS A 273 2.27 -5.01 20.46
CA LYS A 273 2.51 -4.64 21.87
C LYS A 273 3.44 -5.62 22.60
N GLU A 274 3.18 -6.93 22.55
CA GLU A 274 4.03 -7.94 23.22
C GLU A 274 5.49 -7.91 22.71
N LYS A 275 5.70 -7.70 21.41
CA LYS A 275 7.05 -7.58 20.83
C LYS A 275 7.70 -6.27 21.25
N VAL A 276 6.95 -5.17 21.31
CA VAL A 276 7.43 -3.86 21.76
C VAL A 276 7.90 -3.96 23.21
N GLU A 277 7.07 -4.55 24.09
CA GLU A 277 7.40 -4.76 25.50
C GLU A 277 8.67 -5.59 25.70
N ALA A 278 8.87 -6.62 24.86
CA ALA A 278 10.03 -7.50 24.96
C ALA A 278 11.32 -6.90 24.36
N LEU A 279 11.22 -6.11 23.29
CA LEU A 279 12.37 -5.71 22.47
C LEU A 279 12.83 -4.27 22.71
N MET A 280 11.91 -3.38 23.10
CA MET A 280 12.18 -1.94 23.18
C MET A 280 12.56 -1.48 24.59
N PRO A 281 13.47 -0.50 24.71
CA PRO A 281 13.72 0.17 25.98
C PRO A 281 12.43 0.81 26.52
N ASN A 282 12.14 0.62 27.81
CA ASN A 282 10.88 1.06 28.42
C ASN A 282 9.62 0.50 27.73
N GLY A 283 9.71 -0.62 27.01
CA GLY A 283 8.61 -1.18 26.22
C GLY A 283 7.30 -1.30 27.00
N SER A 284 7.32 -1.82 28.23
CA SER A 284 6.14 -1.93 29.10
C SER A 284 5.46 -0.60 29.47
N LEU A 285 6.19 0.52 29.36
CA LEU A 285 5.66 1.87 29.59
C LEU A 285 5.17 2.51 28.28
N ILE A 286 5.99 2.42 27.23
CA ILE A 286 5.78 3.21 26.01
C ILE A 286 4.92 2.49 24.97
N ALA A 287 4.74 1.17 25.07
CA ALA A 287 4.02 0.42 24.06
C ALA A 287 2.60 0.97 23.88
N CYS A 288 2.28 1.26 22.62
CA CYS A 288 0.93 1.66 22.24
C CYS A 288 -0.05 0.53 22.59
N ASP A 289 -1.21 0.89 23.12
CA ASP A 289 -2.29 -0.03 23.45
C ASP A 289 -3.31 -0.15 22.31
N VAL A 290 -3.38 0.87 21.45
CA VAL A 290 -4.35 0.92 20.34
C VAL A 290 -3.80 0.16 19.13
N SER A 291 -4.49 -0.94 18.81
CA SER A 291 -4.17 -1.81 17.68
C SER A 291 -4.72 -1.28 16.36
N ALA A 292 -4.07 -1.65 15.26
CA ALA A 292 -4.59 -1.48 13.89
C ALA A 292 -4.73 -2.85 13.21
N ASP A 293 -5.53 -2.91 12.15
CA ASP A 293 -5.68 -4.12 11.33
C ASP A 293 -4.34 -4.53 10.70
N TYR A 294 -3.52 -3.53 10.33
CA TYR A 294 -2.18 -3.74 9.83
C TYR A 294 -1.16 -2.84 10.54
N ALA A 295 0.04 -3.37 10.74
CA ALA A 295 1.19 -2.64 11.26
C ALA A 295 2.36 -2.76 10.29
N VAL A 296 3.03 -1.64 10.00
CA VAL A 296 4.27 -1.59 9.23
C VAL A 296 5.37 -1.07 10.14
N THR A 297 6.37 -1.90 10.37
CA THR A 297 7.61 -1.48 11.04
C THR A 297 8.65 -1.08 10.01
N ALA A 298 9.30 0.07 10.20
CA ALA A 298 10.41 0.53 9.36
C ALA A 298 11.56 1.07 10.23
N GLY A 299 12.74 1.28 9.63
CA GLY A 299 13.86 1.96 10.30
C GLY A 299 13.58 3.43 10.60
N VAL A 300 12.76 4.04 9.75
CA VAL A 300 12.18 5.38 9.88
C VAL A 300 10.76 5.30 9.32
N SER A 301 9.76 5.81 10.04
CA SER A 301 8.35 5.73 9.61
C SER A 301 8.06 6.31 8.23
N ASN A 302 8.77 7.39 7.84
CA ASN A 302 8.68 7.96 6.49
C ASN A 302 9.04 6.93 5.40
N TRP A 303 10.07 6.11 5.63
CA TRP A 303 10.46 5.06 4.68
C TRP A 303 9.34 4.02 4.53
N GLY A 304 8.67 3.68 5.64
CA GLY A 304 7.48 2.81 5.64
C GLY A 304 6.37 3.38 4.76
N GLY A 305 6.06 4.67 4.90
CA GLY A 305 5.10 5.38 4.03
C GLY A 305 5.47 5.32 2.55
N TYR A 306 6.75 5.58 2.23
CA TYR A 306 7.27 5.49 0.85
C TYR A 306 7.12 4.09 0.26
N ALA A 307 7.45 3.05 1.01
CA ALA A 307 7.30 1.67 0.54
C ALA A 307 5.85 1.24 0.35
N VAL A 308 4.92 1.76 1.17
CA VAL A 308 3.48 1.58 0.93
C VAL A 308 3.08 2.18 -0.42
N ALA A 309 3.47 3.43 -0.69
CA ALA A 309 3.19 4.10 -1.97
C ALA A 309 3.81 3.34 -3.17
N CYS A 310 5.07 2.93 -3.05
CA CYS A 310 5.78 2.16 -4.06
C CYS A 310 5.13 0.82 -4.38
N GLY A 311 4.74 0.02 -3.37
CA GLY A 311 4.11 -1.26 -3.67
C GLY A 311 2.64 -1.14 -4.10
N LEU A 312 1.92 -0.07 -3.70
CA LEU A 312 0.63 0.26 -4.31
C LEU A 312 0.77 0.50 -5.82
N HIS A 313 1.81 1.24 -6.23
CA HIS A 313 2.14 1.45 -7.64
C HIS A 313 2.45 0.12 -8.35
N LEU A 314 3.26 -0.75 -7.74
CA LEU A 314 3.59 -2.07 -8.31
C LEU A 314 2.36 -2.95 -8.51
N LEU A 315 1.43 -2.98 -7.55
CA LEU A 315 0.19 -3.74 -7.70
C LEU A 315 -0.78 -3.09 -8.70
N HIS A 316 -0.82 -1.76 -8.75
CA HIS A 316 -1.68 -1.05 -9.70
C HIS A 316 -1.24 -1.28 -11.16
N THR A 317 0.07 -1.34 -11.39
CA THR A 317 0.67 -1.60 -12.71
C THR A 317 0.80 -3.10 -13.04
N CYS A 318 0.62 -3.99 -12.07
CA CYS A 318 0.66 -5.43 -12.27
C CYS A 318 -0.56 -5.93 -13.07
N SER A 319 -0.33 -6.40 -14.31
CA SER A 319 -1.39 -6.88 -15.19
C SER A 319 -2.16 -8.08 -14.62
N SER A 320 -1.48 -9.02 -13.95
CA SER A 320 -2.13 -10.17 -13.30
C SER A 320 -3.04 -9.73 -12.16
N HIS A 321 -2.61 -8.74 -11.37
CA HIS A 321 -3.41 -8.22 -10.25
C HIS A 321 -4.63 -7.43 -10.76
N GLN A 322 -4.45 -6.58 -11.77
CA GLN A 322 -5.55 -5.82 -12.37
C GLN A 322 -6.63 -6.73 -12.98
N ARG A 323 -6.22 -7.82 -13.64
CA ARG A 323 -7.15 -8.83 -14.18
C ARG A 323 -7.95 -9.51 -13.07
N TYR A 324 -7.29 -9.87 -11.97
CA TYR A 324 -7.93 -10.45 -10.80
C TYR A 324 -8.97 -9.50 -10.18
N LEU A 325 -8.60 -8.24 -9.97
CA LEU A 325 -9.50 -7.22 -9.42
C LEU A 325 -10.72 -6.97 -10.33
N LYS A 326 -10.50 -6.86 -11.64
CA LYS A 326 -11.56 -6.58 -12.63
C LYS A 326 -12.41 -7.81 -12.99
N LYS A 327 -12.02 -9.01 -12.54
CA LYS A 327 -12.64 -10.29 -12.93
C LYS A 327 -12.75 -10.45 -14.47
N GLY A 328 -11.74 -10.01 -15.21
CA GLY A 328 -11.77 -10.06 -16.68
C GLY A 328 -10.49 -9.55 -17.36
N LEU A 329 -10.40 -9.77 -18.68
CA LEU A 329 -9.25 -9.42 -19.54
C LEU A 329 -9.33 -7.98 -20.12
N GLY A 330 -10.15 -7.10 -19.55
CA GLY A 330 -10.51 -5.79 -20.12
C GLY A 330 -9.69 -4.58 -19.65
N HIS A 331 -9.41 -3.69 -20.61
CA HIS A 331 -8.69 -2.41 -20.58
C HIS A 331 -7.45 -2.34 -19.68
N THR A 332 -6.28 -2.36 -20.33
CA THR A 332 -5.00 -1.86 -19.83
C THR A 332 -5.21 -0.55 -19.09
N THR A 333 -4.61 -0.40 -17.92
CA THR A 333 -4.60 0.88 -17.19
C THR A 333 -4.21 1.99 -18.16
N LEU A 334 -5.06 3.02 -18.30
CA LEU A 334 -4.81 4.12 -19.24
C LEU A 334 -3.46 4.74 -18.90
N GLN A 335 -2.67 5.08 -19.92
CA GLN A 335 -1.32 5.62 -19.71
C GLN A 335 -1.32 6.89 -18.85
N GLU A 336 -2.40 7.68 -18.92
CA GLU A 336 -2.67 8.83 -18.05
C GLU A 336 -2.83 8.46 -16.57
N GLN A 337 -3.51 7.34 -16.27
CA GLN A 337 -3.62 6.83 -14.90
C GLN A 337 -2.25 6.34 -14.41
N ILE A 338 -1.47 5.65 -15.25
CA ILE A 338 -0.11 5.24 -14.86
C ILE A 338 0.76 6.47 -14.56
N GLN A 339 0.64 7.54 -15.35
CA GLN A 339 1.37 8.78 -15.14
C GLN A 339 1.00 9.46 -13.81
N ASP A 340 -0.30 9.52 -13.47
CA ASP A 340 -0.77 10.03 -12.19
C ASP A 340 -0.20 9.21 -11.02
N TRP A 341 -0.27 7.89 -11.09
CA TRP A 341 0.29 7.01 -10.06
C TRP A 341 1.82 7.14 -9.92
N THR A 342 2.51 7.38 -11.03
CA THR A 342 3.96 7.62 -11.03
C THR A 342 4.29 8.98 -10.39
N ALA A 343 3.47 10.00 -10.65
CA ALA A 343 3.64 11.32 -10.06
C ALA A 343 3.42 11.33 -8.55
N ASN A 344 2.73 10.34 -7.98
CA ASN A 344 2.51 10.21 -6.53
C ASN A 344 3.61 9.37 -5.83
N LEU A 345 4.59 8.83 -6.55
CA LEU A 345 5.74 8.17 -5.94
C LEU A 345 6.64 9.18 -5.19
N PRO A 346 7.36 8.74 -4.15
CA PRO A 346 8.35 9.57 -3.47
C PRO A 346 9.43 10.02 -4.47
N SER A 347 9.99 11.21 -4.27
CA SER A 347 11.18 11.62 -5.02
C SER A 347 12.13 12.37 -4.10
N VAL A 348 13.44 12.26 -4.40
CA VAL A 348 14.47 12.95 -3.62
C VAL A 348 14.20 14.45 -3.63
N ASP A 349 13.93 15.04 -4.80
CA ASP A 349 13.68 16.48 -4.93
C ASP A 349 12.45 16.95 -4.13
N LYS A 350 11.36 16.17 -4.12
CA LYS A 350 10.14 16.53 -3.36
C LYS A 350 10.40 16.48 -1.87
N GLU A 351 11.03 15.41 -1.40
CA GLU A 351 11.33 15.25 0.02
C GLU A 351 12.37 16.25 0.51
N GLU A 352 13.35 16.60 -0.34
CA GLU A 352 14.31 17.66 -0.05
C GLU A 352 13.60 19.01 0.06
N ALA A 353 12.69 19.33 -0.87
CA ALA A 353 11.92 20.57 -0.84
C ALA A 353 11.02 20.66 0.40
N VAL A 354 10.34 19.56 0.76
CA VAL A 354 9.52 19.48 1.98
C VAL A 354 10.41 19.72 3.20
N LEU A 355 11.49 18.95 3.37
CA LEU A 355 12.36 19.06 4.54
C LEU A 355 13.04 20.43 4.65
N SER A 356 13.52 20.97 3.53
CA SER A 356 14.09 22.32 3.45
C SER A 356 13.08 23.38 3.90
N THR A 357 11.81 23.21 3.49
CA THR A 357 10.74 24.10 3.92
C THR A 357 10.46 23.96 5.42
N LEU A 358 10.42 22.74 5.97
CA LEU A 358 10.27 22.51 7.41
C LEU A 358 11.40 23.18 8.21
N VAL A 359 12.66 23.05 7.74
CA VAL A 359 13.83 23.70 8.34
C VAL A 359 13.71 25.22 8.26
N SER A 360 13.24 25.78 7.14
CA SER A 360 13.02 27.22 7.01
C SER A 360 11.97 27.76 7.99
N PHE A 361 11.00 26.93 8.37
CA PHE A 361 10.02 27.23 9.42
C PHE A 361 10.51 26.95 10.85
N GLY A 362 11.77 26.56 11.02
CA GLY A 362 12.36 26.32 12.34
C GLY A 362 11.99 24.98 12.96
N ILE A 363 11.44 24.04 12.18
CA ILE A 363 11.11 22.69 12.65
C ILE A 363 12.39 21.88 12.82
N ARG A 364 12.53 21.24 13.97
CA ARG A 364 13.75 20.53 14.41
C ARG A 364 13.56 19.03 14.37
N SER A 365 14.68 18.34 14.21
CA SER A 365 14.78 16.88 14.36
C SER A 365 14.20 16.40 15.68
N GLY A 366 13.31 15.41 15.63
CA GLY A 366 12.67 14.84 16.82
C GLY A 366 13.65 14.23 17.82
N LYS A 367 14.80 13.74 17.32
CA LYS A 367 15.81 13.03 18.10
C LYS A 367 16.91 13.94 18.63
N THR A 368 17.52 14.75 17.78
CA THR A 368 18.67 15.59 18.14
C THR A 368 18.27 16.99 18.60
N GLY A 369 17.08 17.46 18.21
CA GLY A 369 16.67 18.86 18.37
C GLY A 369 17.42 19.84 17.47
N HIS A 370 18.24 19.35 16.53
CA HIS A 370 18.95 20.20 15.58
C HIS A 370 18.01 20.78 14.53
N LEU A 371 18.32 22.01 14.11
CA LEU A 371 17.70 22.65 12.96
C LEU A 371 18.59 22.37 11.74
N ALA A 372 18.38 21.21 11.12
CA ALA A 372 19.21 20.73 10.02
C ALA A 372 18.38 19.85 9.08
N MET A 373 18.92 19.59 7.89
CA MET A 373 18.37 18.64 6.92
C MET A 373 18.54 17.20 7.42
N GLU A 374 17.79 16.83 8.45
CA GLU A 374 17.82 15.51 9.07
C GLU A 374 16.44 15.09 9.60
N VAL A 375 16.20 13.78 9.63
CA VAL A 375 15.02 13.14 10.22
C VAL A 375 15.52 12.02 11.11
N ASP A 376 15.00 11.92 12.34
CA ASP A 376 15.40 10.94 13.35
C ASP A 376 16.91 10.84 13.62
N GLY A 377 17.60 11.99 13.51
CA GLY A 377 19.04 12.10 13.70
C GLY A 377 19.89 11.53 12.56
N LEU A 378 19.28 11.27 11.40
CA LEU A 378 19.95 10.84 10.17
C LEU A 378 19.92 11.98 9.15
N THR A 379 21.05 12.25 8.50
CA THR A 379 21.15 13.33 7.52
C THR A 379 20.37 12.98 6.25
N PHE A 380 19.70 13.96 5.66
CA PHE A 380 18.92 13.76 4.44
C PHE A 380 19.77 13.16 3.31
N HIS A 381 20.94 13.77 3.06
CA HIS A 381 21.98 13.19 2.23
C HIS A 381 23.11 12.60 3.09
N PRO A 382 23.67 11.42 2.72
CA PRO A 382 23.18 10.53 1.67
C PRO A 382 22.01 9.64 2.13
N THR A 383 21.68 9.59 3.43
CA THR A 383 20.89 8.50 4.02
C THR A 383 19.45 8.40 3.51
N HIS A 384 18.62 9.43 3.69
CA HIS A 384 17.22 9.38 3.24
C HIS A 384 17.13 9.39 1.72
N SER A 385 18.01 10.14 1.03
CA SER A 385 18.05 10.18 -0.43
C SER A 385 18.39 8.83 -1.06
N ASP A 386 19.29 8.06 -0.45
CA ASP A 386 19.67 6.73 -0.94
C ASP A 386 18.51 5.75 -0.80
N ILE A 387 17.82 5.75 0.35
CA ILE A 387 16.62 4.93 0.57
C ILE A 387 15.54 5.25 -0.47
N ILE A 388 15.22 6.52 -0.71
CA ILE A 388 14.24 6.91 -1.73
C ILE A 388 14.67 6.42 -3.12
N THR A 389 15.94 6.61 -3.48
CA THR A 389 16.48 6.18 -4.78
C THR A 389 16.35 4.68 -4.97
N ARG A 390 16.73 3.88 -3.97
CA ARG A 390 16.64 2.41 -4.01
C ARG A 390 15.20 1.91 -4.05
N LEU A 391 14.29 2.55 -3.31
CA LEU A 391 12.86 2.24 -3.39
C LEU A 391 12.31 2.51 -4.81
N LEU A 392 12.74 3.62 -5.44
CA LEU A 392 12.35 3.95 -6.82
C LEU A 392 12.94 2.99 -7.84
N GLU A 393 14.22 2.61 -7.72
CA GLU A 393 14.85 1.61 -8.60
C GLU A 393 14.11 0.28 -8.55
N VAL A 394 13.73 -0.17 -7.35
CA VAL A 394 12.91 -1.37 -7.18
C VAL A 394 11.50 -1.17 -7.75
N THR A 395 10.94 0.04 -7.76
CA THR A 395 9.55 0.31 -8.18
C THR A 395 9.38 0.54 -9.68
N LEU A 396 10.34 1.21 -10.31
CA LEU A 396 10.33 1.54 -11.75
C LEU A 396 11.19 0.59 -12.58
N GLY A 397 12.08 -0.16 -11.93
CA GLY A 397 13.06 -1.02 -12.57
C GLY A 397 14.35 -0.24 -12.81
N SER A 398 15.51 -0.91 -12.77
CA SER A 398 16.79 -0.25 -13.03
C SER A 398 16.78 0.34 -14.44
N THR A 399 16.72 1.67 -14.55
CA THR A 399 17.13 2.34 -15.78
C THR A 399 18.63 2.10 -15.91
N ASN A 400 19.04 1.18 -16.79
CA ASN A 400 20.42 1.06 -17.23
C ASN A 400 20.80 2.31 -18.05
N HIS A 401 20.82 3.48 -17.43
CA HIS A 401 21.59 4.61 -17.92
C HIS A 401 22.99 4.49 -17.33
N ARG A 402 23.82 3.66 -17.98
CA ARG A 402 25.27 3.89 -17.91
C ARG A 402 25.53 5.21 -18.64
N PRO A 403 26.19 6.20 -18.01
CA PRO A 403 26.77 7.29 -18.78
C PRO A 403 27.87 6.70 -19.66
N GLY A 404 27.69 6.85 -20.98
CA GLY A 404 28.69 6.52 -21.98
C GLY A 404 29.77 7.59 -22.10
#